data_AF-V6F663-F1
#
_entry.id   AF-V6F663-F1
#
_cell.length_a   1.000
_cell.length_b   1.000
_cell.length_c   1.000
_cell.angle_alpha   90.00
_cell.angle_beta   90.00
_cell.angle_gamma   90.00
#
_symmetry.space_group_name_H-M   'P 1'
#
loop_
_entity.id
_entity.type
_entity.pdbx_description
1 polymer ?
#
loop_
_entity_poly.entity_id
_entity_poly.type
_entity_poly.pdbx_seq_one_letter_code
_entity_poly.pdbx_strand_id
1 'polypeptide(L)'
;MFAPLALLVALAAAAWLLFGWLKRHHPRHAAKVMAGLGAGLLLLAGTFLVLTGKLSGLAAIGAGLWIWLQRALKAHAVWKSLRGLGQRAEPPPRSSSGPPMNAGGMSLEEAREILGIDAKADVAAIKAAHRRLMEANHPDRGGSTWIAARLNQARDRLLS
;
A
#
# COMPACT_ATOMS: atom_id res chain seq x y z
N MET A 1 44.52 -28.47 -9.49
CA MET A 1 43.12 -28.93 -9.61
C MET A 1 42.25 -28.67 -8.37
N PHE A 2 42.77 -28.04 -7.29
CA PHE A 2 42.02 -27.80 -6.04
C PHE A 2 41.27 -26.46 -5.96
N ALA A 3 41.60 -25.50 -6.84
CA ALA A 3 40.96 -24.18 -6.90
C ALA A 3 39.41 -24.20 -7.00
N PRO A 4 38.76 -25.09 -7.80
CA PRO A 4 37.29 -25.11 -7.87
C PRO A 4 36.63 -25.62 -6.58
N LEU A 5 37.29 -26.54 -5.86
CA LEU A 5 36.74 -27.09 -4.61
C LEU A 5 36.76 -26.04 -3.49
N ALA A 6 37.85 -25.28 -3.37
CA ALA A 6 37.96 -24.19 -2.40
C ALA A 6 36.91 -23.08 -2.64
N LEU A 7 36.62 -22.77 -3.90
CA LEU A 7 35.59 -21.79 -4.26
C LEU A 7 34.19 -22.25 -3.86
N LEU A 8 33.85 -23.52 -4.10
CA LEU A 8 32.56 -24.09 -3.72
C LEU A 8 32.36 -24.09 -2.20
N VAL A 9 33.40 -24.45 -1.44
CA VAL A 9 33.36 -24.42 0.03
C VAL A 9 33.19 -22.99 0.55
N ALA A 10 33.90 -22.02 -0.03
CA ALA A 10 33.76 -20.62 0.34
C ALA A 10 32.35 -20.07 0.05
N LEU A 11 31.76 -20.43 -1.09
CA LEU A 11 30.39 -20.04 -1.46
C LEU A 11 29.35 -20.67 -0.52
N ALA A 12 29.51 -21.96 -0.17
CA ALA A 12 28.63 -22.64 0.76
C ALA A 12 28.69 -22.02 2.16
N ALA A 13 29.90 -21.68 2.65
CA ALA A 13 30.08 -20.99 3.93
C ALA A 13 29.45 -19.60 3.91
N ALA A 14 29.65 -18.83 2.84
CA ALA A 14 29.04 -17.51 2.67
C ALA A 14 27.51 -17.59 2.65
N ALA A 15 26.93 -18.57 1.94
CA ALA A 15 25.48 -18.79 1.89
C ALA A 15 24.92 -19.18 3.28
N TRP A 16 25.62 -20.03 4.03
CA TRP A 16 25.22 -20.44 5.37
C TRP A 16 25.25 -19.26 6.36
N LEU A 17 26.31 -18.44 6.32
CA LEU A 17 26.41 -17.22 7.14
C LEU A 17 25.32 -16.21 6.78
N LEU A 18 25.05 -16.01 5.49
CA LEU A 18 24.00 -15.11 5.00
C LEU A 18 22.61 -15.59 5.44
N PHE A 19 22.34 -16.89 5.35
CA PHE A 19 21.07 -17.47 5.80
C PHE A 19 20.90 -17.35 7.32
N GLY A 20 21.98 -17.60 8.07
CA GLY A 20 22.02 -17.43 9.52
C GLY A 20 21.80 -15.98 9.96
N TRP A 21 22.35 -15.02 9.22
CA TRP A 21 22.16 -13.59 9.45
C TRP A 21 20.72 -13.16 9.13
N LEU A 22 20.18 -13.61 8.00
CA LEU A 22 18.81 -13.27 7.56
C LEU A 22 17.73 -13.75 8.55
N LYS A 23 17.95 -14.90 9.21
CA LYS A 23 17.05 -15.42 10.25
C LYS A 23 17.08 -14.62 11.55
N ARG A 24 18.17 -13.92 11.87
CA ARG A 24 18.36 -13.25 13.17
C ARG A 24 17.90 -11.79 13.19
N HIS A 25 17.81 -11.12 12.04
CA HIS A 25 17.45 -9.71 11.98
C HIS A 25 15.98 -9.47 11.60
N HIS A 26 15.36 -8.46 12.21
CA HIS A 26 13.98 -8.04 11.93
C HIS A 26 13.79 -7.81 10.41
N PRO A 27 12.76 -8.40 9.78
CA PRO A 27 12.68 -8.59 8.32
C PRO A 27 12.79 -7.29 7.51
N ARG A 28 12.38 -6.16 8.09
CA ARG A 28 12.45 -4.84 7.47
C ARG A 28 13.88 -4.28 7.34
N HIS A 29 14.79 -4.60 8.25
CA HIS A 29 16.19 -4.13 8.19
C HIS A 29 17.02 -5.01 7.25
N ALA A 30 16.83 -6.32 7.32
CA ALA A 30 17.48 -7.26 6.41
C ALA A 30 17.12 -6.98 4.95
N ALA A 31 15.85 -6.66 4.66
CA ALA A 31 15.42 -6.28 3.31
C ALA A 31 16.15 -5.02 2.78
N LYS A 32 16.35 -3.99 3.62
CA LYS A 32 17.06 -2.76 3.22
C LYS A 32 18.54 -3.01 2.93
N VAL A 33 19.21 -3.81 3.77
CA VAL A 33 20.62 -4.15 3.57
C VAL A 33 20.81 -5.00 2.32
N MET A 34 19.97 -6.02 2.12
CA MET A 34 20.00 -6.85 0.91
C MET A 34 19.71 -6.03 -0.36
N ALA A 35 18.76 -5.10 -0.30
CA ALA A 35 18.49 -4.18 -1.40
C ALA A 35 19.71 -3.29 -1.72
N GLY A 36 20.38 -2.77 -0.68
CA GLY A 36 21.61 -1.98 -0.85
C GLY A 36 22.77 -2.80 -1.46
N LEU A 37 23.00 -4.03 -0.99
CA LEU A 37 24.01 -4.93 -1.54
C LEU A 37 23.72 -5.30 -3.01
N GLY A 38 22.45 -5.59 -3.33
CA GLY A 38 22.01 -5.85 -4.71
C GLY A 38 22.22 -4.66 -5.63
N ALA A 39 21.88 -3.44 -5.17
CA ALA A 39 22.12 -2.21 -5.92
C ALA A 39 23.62 -1.95 -6.16
N GLY A 40 24.46 -2.17 -5.14
CA GLY A 40 25.92 -2.06 -5.27
C GLY A 40 26.51 -3.05 -6.28
N LEU A 41 26.05 -4.30 -6.27
CA LEU A 41 26.48 -5.32 -7.23
C LEU A 41 26.09 -4.96 -8.67
N LEU A 42 24.86 -4.44 -8.86
CA LEU A 42 24.39 -3.98 -10.17
C LEU A 42 25.21 -2.80 -10.69
N LEU A 43 25.56 -1.85 -9.83
CA LEU A 43 26.44 -0.72 -10.20
C LEU A 43 27.83 -1.20 -10.60
N LEU A 44 28.43 -2.12 -9.84
CA LEU A 44 29.74 -2.68 -10.18
C LEU A 44 29.71 -3.48 -11.48
N ALA A 45 28.67 -4.30 -11.68
CA ALA A 45 28.49 -5.06 -12.91
C ALA A 45 28.28 -4.14 -14.13
N GLY A 46 27.47 -3.08 -13.99
CA GLY A 46 27.26 -2.07 -15.02
C GLY A 46 28.55 -1.32 -15.36
N THR A 47 29.30 -0.88 -14.34
CA THR A 47 30.60 -0.20 -14.51
C THR A 47 31.61 -1.11 -15.21
N PHE A 48 31.70 -2.38 -14.81
CA PHE A 48 32.54 -3.38 -15.47
C PHE A 48 32.14 -3.59 -16.93
N LEU A 49 30.84 -3.61 -17.24
CA LEU A 49 30.37 -3.82 -18.61
C LEU A 49 30.60 -2.61 -19.52
N VAL A 50 30.54 -1.40 -18.95
CA VAL A 50 30.91 -0.16 -19.64
C VAL A 50 32.41 -0.17 -19.96
N LEU A 51 33.25 -0.48 -18.98
CA LEU A 51 34.71 -0.52 -19.14
C LEU A 51 35.18 -1.59 -20.15
N THR A 52 34.45 -2.69 -20.26
CA THR A 52 34.78 -3.80 -21.19
C THR A 52 34.17 -3.65 -22.58
N GLY A 53 33.43 -2.56 -22.85
CA GLY A 53 32.82 -2.30 -24.15
C GLY A 53 31.63 -3.22 -24.50
N LYS A 54 31.15 -4.04 -23.54
CA LYS A 54 30.06 -5.00 -23.72
C LYS A 54 28.67 -4.38 -23.45
N LEU A 55 28.50 -3.08 -23.69
CA LEU A 55 27.25 -2.34 -23.44
C LEU A 55 26.04 -2.90 -24.19
N SER A 56 26.24 -3.51 -25.36
CA SER A 56 25.17 -4.16 -26.13
C SER A 56 24.49 -5.31 -25.36
N GLY A 57 25.20 -5.96 -24.43
CA GLY A 57 24.62 -6.96 -23.53
C GLY A 57 23.58 -6.40 -22.57
N LEU A 58 23.74 -5.15 -22.11
CA LEU A 58 22.75 -4.48 -21.24
C LEU A 58 21.47 -4.13 -21.98
N ALA A 59 21.56 -3.75 -23.26
CA ALA A 59 20.39 -3.52 -24.08
C ALA A 59 19.58 -4.81 -24.30
N ALA A 60 20.26 -5.94 -24.51
CA ALA A 60 19.60 -7.25 -24.63
C ALA A 60 18.93 -7.70 -23.33
N ILE A 61 19.59 -7.52 -22.19
CA ILE A 61 19.02 -7.80 -20.87
C ILE A 61 17.82 -6.88 -20.59
N GLY A 62 17.93 -5.59 -20.89
CA GLY A 62 16.85 -4.61 -20.74
C GLY A 62 15.63 -4.94 -21.61
N ALA A 63 15.86 -5.31 -22.87
CA ALA A 63 14.81 -5.77 -23.78
C ALA A 63 14.13 -7.06 -23.28
N GLY A 64 14.91 -8.01 -22.76
CA GLY A 64 14.38 -9.23 -22.15
C GLY A 64 13.57 -8.98 -20.88
N LEU A 65 14.03 -8.07 -20.01
CA LEU A 65 13.31 -7.69 -18.79
C LEU A 65 12.01 -6.94 -19.09
N TRP A 66 11.94 -6.19 -20.18
CA TRP A 66 10.76 -5.41 -20.55
C TRP A 66 9.51 -6.29 -20.75
N ILE A 67 9.68 -7.47 -21.34
CA ILE A 67 8.60 -8.46 -21.53
C ILE A 67 8.06 -8.95 -20.18
N TRP A 68 8.94 -9.21 -19.22
CA TRP A 68 8.53 -9.65 -17.88
C TRP A 68 7.95 -8.52 -17.04
N LEU A 69 8.46 -7.29 -17.19
CA LEU A 69 7.91 -6.10 -16.55
C LEU A 69 6.45 -5.87 -16.97
N GLN A 70 6.15 -5.94 -18.27
CA GLN A 70 4.78 -5.81 -18.76
C GLN A 70 3.85 -6.88 -18.20
N ARG A 71 4.33 -8.14 -18.13
CA ARG A 71 3.57 -9.24 -17.54
C ARG A 71 3.33 -9.02 -16.05
N ALA A 72 4.33 -8.55 -15.32
CA ALA A 72 4.22 -8.24 -13.90
C ALA A 72 3.21 -7.10 -13.64
N LEU A 73 3.25 -6.02 -14.43
CA LEU A 73 2.29 -4.91 -14.31
C LEU A 73 0.86 -5.36 -14.59
N LYS A 74 0.64 -6.14 -15.66
CA LYS A 74 -0.69 -6.72 -15.97
C LYS A 74 -1.16 -7.67 -14.87
N ALA A 75 -0.30 -8.56 -14.39
CA ALA A 75 -0.61 -9.48 -13.31
C ALA A 75 -0.95 -8.73 -12.01
N HIS A 76 -0.22 -7.67 -11.69
CA HIS A 76 -0.51 -6.83 -10.53
C HIS A 76 -1.87 -6.11 -10.66
N ALA A 77 -2.19 -5.58 -11.85
CA ALA A 77 -3.49 -4.96 -12.12
C ALA A 77 -4.65 -5.96 -11.98
N VAL A 78 -4.51 -7.17 -12.54
CA VAL A 78 -5.50 -8.26 -12.41
C VAL A 78 -5.64 -8.67 -10.95
N TRP A 79 -4.53 -8.84 -10.23
CA TRP A 79 -4.56 -9.16 -8.80
C TRP A 79 -5.31 -8.08 -8.02
N LYS A 80 -5.03 -6.80 -8.25
CA LYS A 80 -5.71 -5.68 -7.58
C LYS A 80 -7.22 -5.71 -7.84
N SER A 81 -7.64 -6.04 -9.07
CA SER A 81 -9.06 -6.21 -9.42
C SER A 81 -9.71 -7.39 -8.68
N LEU A 82 -9.03 -8.54 -8.59
CA LEU A 82 -9.52 -9.72 -7.88
C LEU A 82 -9.56 -9.51 -6.35
N ARG A 83 -8.56 -8.81 -5.78
CA ARG A 83 -8.57 -8.40 -4.36
C ARG A 83 -9.69 -7.39 -4.06
N GLY A 84 -10.01 -6.52 -5.01
CA GLY A 84 -11.15 -5.60 -4.89
C GLY A 84 -12.51 -6.33 -4.85
N LEU A 85 -12.63 -7.48 -5.51
CA LEU A 85 -13.81 -8.33 -5.41
C LEU A 85 -13.89 -9.08 -4.07
N GLY A 86 -12.75 -9.48 -3.50
CA GLY A 86 -12.67 -10.13 -2.18
C GLY A 86 -12.96 -9.22 -0.99
N GLN A 87 -12.72 -7.90 -1.10
CA GLN A 87 -13.10 -6.92 -0.08
C GLN A 87 -14.60 -6.58 -0.08
N ARG A 88 -15.35 -7.05 -1.09
CA ARG A 88 -16.82 -6.92 -1.14
C ARG A 88 -17.54 -8.05 -0.40
N ALA A 89 -16.78 -8.99 0.17
CA ALA A 89 -17.28 -10.10 0.98
C ALA A 89 -17.07 -9.84 2.47
N GLU A 90 -17.37 -8.63 2.93
CA GLU A 90 -17.77 -8.46 4.32
C GLU A 90 -19.30 -8.64 4.31
N PRO A 91 -19.83 -9.78 4.79
CA PRO A 91 -21.27 -9.93 4.91
C PRO A 91 -21.76 -8.76 5.77
N PRO A 92 -22.78 -8.00 5.33
CA PRO A 92 -23.29 -6.91 6.16
C PRO A 92 -23.57 -7.47 7.55
N PRO A 93 -23.23 -6.74 8.63
CA PRO A 93 -23.64 -7.15 9.96
C PRO A 93 -25.14 -7.41 9.86
N ARG A 94 -25.55 -8.66 10.15
CA ARG A 94 -26.96 -8.98 10.28
C ARG A 94 -27.44 -8.18 11.47
N SER A 95 -27.88 -6.96 11.19
CA SER A 95 -28.67 -6.15 12.09
C SER A 95 -29.92 -6.97 12.37
N SER A 96 -29.94 -7.58 13.55
CA SER A 96 -31.15 -7.96 14.23
C SER A 96 -32.15 -6.82 14.11
N SER A 97 -33.24 -7.08 13.38
CA SER A 97 -34.59 -6.57 13.63
C SER A 97 -34.68 -5.12 14.15
N GLY A 98 -34.56 -4.15 13.25
CA GLY A 98 -35.05 -2.78 13.42
C GLY A 98 -35.89 -2.38 12.20
N PRO A 99 -36.95 -1.55 12.35
CA PRO A 99 -37.88 -1.26 11.26
C PRO A 99 -37.19 -0.58 10.07
N PRO A 100 -37.71 -0.74 8.84
CA PRO A 100 -37.00 -0.36 7.63
C PRO A 100 -36.96 1.16 7.49
N MET A 101 -35.82 1.79 7.78
CA MET A 101 -35.62 3.21 7.49
C MET A 101 -34.89 3.37 6.16
N ASN A 102 -35.70 3.58 5.12
CA ASN A 102 -35.44 4.28 3.86
C ASN A 102 -34.10 4.02 3.13
N ALA A 103 -34.23 3.35 1.98
CA ALA A 103 -33.22 3.20 0.93
C ALA A 103 -32.93 4.51 0.17
N GLY A 104 -32.67 5.62 0.87
CA GLY A 104 -32.50 6.93 0.24
C GLY A 104 -31.73 7.92 1.09
N GLY A 105 -30.40 7.90 0.96
CA GLY A 105 -29.52 9.00 1.41
C GLY A 105 -29.53 9.30 2.92
N MET A 106 -28.59 10.13 3.36
CA MET A 106 -28.56 10.63 4.73
C MET A 106 -29.68 11.67 4.92
N SER A 107 -30.45 11.58 5.99
CA SER A 107 -31.48 12.59 6.29
C SER A 107 -30.82 13.91 6.77
N LEU A 108 -31.52 15.03 6.65
CA LEU A 108 -31.00 16.32 7.15
C LEU A 108 -30.86 16.32 8.68
N GLU A 109 -31.73 15.59 9.38
CA GLU A 109 -31.68 15.44 10.84
C GLU A 109 -30.48 14.58 11.25
N GLU A 110 -30.28 13.45 10.58
CA GLU A 110 -29.14 12.57 10.79
C GLU A 110 -27.81 13.28 10.50
N ALA A 111 -27.75 14.10 9.44
CA ALA A 111 -26.57 14.91 9.14
C ALA A 111 -26.23 15.93 10.25
N ARG A 112 -27.26 16.54 10.87
CA ARG A 112 -27.09 17.46 12.01
C ARG A 112 -26.61 16.74 13.25
N GLU A 113 -27.18 15.57 13.53
CA GLU A 113 -26.78 14.73 14.66
C GLU A 113 -25.32 14.28 14.53
N ILE A 114 -24.91 13.84 13.33
CA ILE A 114 -23.52 13.44 13.03
C ILE A 114 -22.53 14.58 13.24
N LEU A 115 -22.88 15.81 12.84
CA LEU A 115 -22.02 16.98 13.07
C LEU A 115 -22.18 17.59 14.47
N GLY A 116 -23.18 17.17 15.24
CA GLY A 116 -23.50 17.72 16.56
C GLY A 116 -23.90 19.19 16.53
N ILE A 117 -24.73 19.57 15.55
CA ILE A 117 -25.17 20.97 15.35
C ILE A 117 -26.69 21.11 15.40
N ASP A 118 -27.17 22.30 15.75
CA ASP A 118 -28.60 22.61 15.80
C ASP A 118 -29.24 22.77 14.40
N ALA A 119 -30.56 22.63 14.32
CA ALA A 119 -31.32 22.87 13.09
C ALA A 119 -31.16 24.28 12.52
N LYS A 120 -30.87 25.28 13.38
CA LYS A 120 -30.65 26.68 13.01
C LYS A 120 -29.18 27.02 12.75
N ALA A 121 -28.28 26.03 12.74
CA ALA A 121 -26.87 26.25 12.47
C ALA A 121 -26.64 26.84 11.08
N ASP A 122 -25.81 27.88 11.01
CA ASP A 122 -25.44 28.51 9.75
C ASP A 122 -24.34 27.73 9.02
N VAL A 123 -24.05 28.13 7.78
CA VAL A 123 -23.02 27.50 6.94
C VAL A 123 -21.63 27.54 7.61
N ALA A 124 -21.34 28.59 8.37
CA ALA A 124 -20.08 28.73 9.10
C ALA A 124 -19.96 27.67 10.20
N ALA A 125 -21.03 27.47 10.99
CA ALA A 125 -21.11 26.44 12.02
C ALA A 125 -20.98 25.02 11.44
N ILE A 126 -21.65 24.73 10.31
CA ILE A 126 -21.54 23.43 9.62
C ILE A 126 -20.07 23.13 9.25
N LYS A 127 -19.39 24.09 8.61
CA LYS A 127 -17.99 23.93 8.20
C LYS A 127 -17.04 23.81 9.39
N ALA A 128 -17.30 24.57 10.46
CA ALA A 128 -16.49 24.52 11.67
C ALA A 128 -16.62 23.17 12.39
N ALA A 129 -17.85 22.67 12.55
CA ALA A 129 -18.11 21.37 13.16
C ALA A 129 -17.47 20.23 12.35
N HIS A 130 -17.65 20.25 11.03
CA HIS A 130 -17.04 19.27 10.14
C HIS A 130 -15.50 19.26 10.24
N ARG A 131 -14.85 20.43 10.21
CA ARG A 131 -13.39 20.52 10.32
C ARG A 131 -12.88 19.95 11.65
N ARG A 132 -13.51 20.33 12.77
CA ARG A 132 -13.17 19.81 14.11
C ARG A 132 -13.25 18.28 14.17
N LEU A 133 -14.35 17.71 13.66
CA LEU A 133 -14.55 16.26 13.67
C LEU A 133 -13.61 15.54 12.71
N MET A 134 -13.31 16.13 11.55
CA MET A 134 -12.40 15.54 10.57
C MET A 134 -10.95 15.54 11.06
N GLU A 135 -10.50 16.60 11.74
CA GLU A 135 -9.15 16.66 12.31
C GLU A 135 -8.91 15.56 13.35
N ALA A 136 -9.93 15.23 14.15
CA ALA A 136 -9.89 14.17 15.15
C ALA A 136 -10.02 12.76 14.55
N ASN A 137 -10.76 12.61 13.45
CA ASN A 137 -11.06 11.31 12.83
C ASN A 137 -10.31 11.07 11.51
N HIS A 138 -9.28 11.86 11.22
CA HIS A 138 -8.56 11.79 9.95
C HIS A 138 -7.86 10.43 9.78
N PRO A 139 -8.03 9.72 8.65
CA PRO A 139 -7.42 8.41 8.44
C PRO A 139 -5.89 8.45 8.53
N ASP A 140 -5.26 9.50 8.03
CA ASP A 140 -3.80 9.67 8.10
C ASP A 140 -3.27 9.91 9.52
N ARG A 141 -4.14 10.20 10.48
CA ARG A 141 -3.81 10.35 11.91
C ARG A 141 -4.30 9.16 12.75
N GLY A 142 -4.61 8.03 12.12
CA GLY A 142 -5.11 6.83 12.79
C GLY A 142 -6.62 6.78 12.98
N GLY A 143 -7.38 7.68 12.34
CA GLY A 143 -8.83 7.65 12.30
C GLY A 143 -9.40 6.61 11.33
N SER A 144 -10.72 6.41 11.37
CA SER A 144 -11.41 5.47 10.48
C SER A 144 -11.83 6.13 9.18
N THR A 145 -11.52 5.48 8.05
CA THR A 145 -11.96 5.90 6.71
C THR A 145 -13.48 5.97 6.60
N TRP A 146 -14.20 5.07 7.27
CA TRP A 146 -15.65 5.05 7.32
C TRP A 146 -16.22 6.28 8.06
N ILE A 147 -15.64 6.64 9.19
CA ILE A 147 -16.07 7.82 9.97
C ILE A 147 -15.83 9.10 9.15
N ALA A 148 -14.66 9.23 8.54
CA ALA A 148 -14.36 10.36 7.67
C ALA A 148 -15.36 10.46 6.49
N ALA A 149 -15.68 9.34 5.84
CA ALA A 149 -16.69 9.32 4.77
C ALA A 149 -18.08 9.74 5.29
N ARG A 150 -18.48 9.28 6.48
CA ARG A 150 -19.76 9.63 7.11
C ARG A 150 -19.85 11.13 7.45
N LEU A 151 -18.76 11.71 7.97
CA LEU A 151 -18.67 13.15 8.24
C LEU A 151 -18.72 14.01 6.96
N ASN A 152 -18.14 13.52 5.86
CA ASN A 152 -18.23 14.18 4.54
C ASN A 152 -19.67 14.16 4.02
N GLN A 153 -20.35 13.01 4.09
CA GLN A 153 -21.76 12.88 3.69
C GLN A 153 -22.67 13.84 4.46
N ALA A 154 -22.45 13.98 5.78
CA ALA A 154 -23.24 14.90 6.61
C ALA A 154 -23.04 16.37 6.20
N ARG A 155 -21.80 16.79 5.99
CA ARG A 155 -21.50 18.14 5.47
C ARG A 155 -22.17 18.37 4.12
N ASP A 156 -21.97 17.45 3.18
CA ASP A 156 -22.48 17.59 1.82
C ASP A 156 -24.01 17.63 1.81
N ARG A 157 -24.66 16.87 2.70
CA ARG A 157 -26.11 16.86 2.84
C ARG A 157 -26.68 18.18 3.37
N LEU A 158 -25.94 18.90 4.21
CA LEU A 158 -26.38 20.16 4.81
C LEU A 158 -26.02 21.38 3.95
N LEU A 159 -25.12 21.21 2.99
CA LEU A 159 -24.67 22.25 2.06
C LEU A 159 -25.16 22.05 0.62
N SER A 160 -25.86 20.94 0.33
CA SER A 160 -26.56 20.68 -0.94
C SER A 160 -27.86 21.46 -1.02
#